data_AF-A0A4S2N0I3-F1
#
_entry.id   AF-A0A4S2N0I3-F1
#
_cell.length_a   1.000
_cell.length_b   1.000
_cell.length_c   1.000
_cell.angle_alpha   90.00
_cell.angle_beta   90.00
_cell.angle_gamma   90.00
#
_symmetry.space_group_name_H-M   'P 1'
#
loop_
_entity.id
_entity.type
_entity.pdbx_description
1 polymer ?
#
loop_
_entity_poly.entity_id
_entity_poly.type
_entity_poly.pdbx_seq_one_letter_code
_entity_poly.pdbx_strand_id
1 'polypeptide(L)'
;MKPFRHRRQDGGFVAATYLTPRDSGYSISGSSLSSDLKKSSTTIASQAAPVPPIEESTAQAEWGSELREATTEDPDSIPYRDDVPPQLPYSLHERKWSILIVWTILVLDSCVLPVGLFFILKYAVGWDDTKNLGASSGIFGFVSLLQYALRFYRLLIRSPIYRPLNAPRWYFDVYQYQFTFGFILITVFVSVGVGPQDLRLIGFTPVLLPLQCAPQLLFSCWAYKRKWKIPFRFSSMPKGSEAPPAVFTIVEDVVGVDGRGGLDFRRAWLKRYKESWYFRELLWRLTLFWGIGAFMCFGVTAAVVLPKSVGKYVAFAFGWTFPFIWAGMWALLTIFYVKGELKKEQEVWSVEMTEIRARERQGGAPVPSIEASRQTSDGPHHHRAELGRTGLENQPNMTRDDC
;
A
#
# COMPACT_ATOMS: atom_id res chain seq x y z
N MET A 1 55.77 -16.10 -62.09
CA MET A 1 55.56 -14.69 -61.66
C MET A 1 55.19 -14.68 -60.18
N LYS A 2 55.73 -13.70 -59.43
CA LYS A 2 55.99 -13.72 -57.97
C LYS A 2 54.73 -13.71 -57.07
N PRO A 3 54.78 -14.32 -55.86
CA PRO A 3 53.79 -14.16 -54.80
C PRO A 3 54.12 -12.98 -53.86
N PHE A 4 53.09 -12.34 -53.31
CA PHE A 4 53.20 -11.17 -52.43
C PHE A 4 53.44 -11.58 -50.97
N ARG A 5 54.34 -10.83 -50.31
CA ARG A 5 55.05 -11.15 -49.07
C ARG A 5 54.33 -10.57 -47.84
N HIS A 6 54.26 -11.36 -46.77
CA HIS A 6 54.00 -10.92 -45.39
C HIS A 6 55.04 -9.87 -44.91
N ARG A 7 54.60 -8.90 -44.12
CA ARG A 7 55.46 -8.09 -43.23
C ARG A 7 54.90 -8.12 -41.80
N ARG A 8 55.67 -8.72 -40.89
CA ARG A 8 55.57 -8.60 -39.43
C ARG A 8 55.95 -7.18 -38.99
N GLN A 9 55.35 -6.71 -37.90
CA GLN A 9 55.97 -5.75 -36.99
C GLN A 9 55.90 -6.34 -35.58
N ASP A 10 57.10 -6.53 -35.00
CA ASP A 10 57.34 -6.84 -33.60
C ASP A 10 57.45 -5.52 -32.81
N GLY A 11 57.13 -5.53 -31.51
CA GLY A 11 57.70 -4.54 -30.57
C GLY A 11 56.84 -4.16 -29.36
N GLY A 12 57.13 -4.77 -28.20
CA GLY A 12 57.49 -4.01 -27.00
C GLY A 12 56.41 -3.64 -25.98
N PHE A 13 56.38 -4.39 -24.90
CA PHE A 13 55.70 -4.14 -23.62
C PHE A 13 56.68 -3.41 -22.68
N VAL A 14 56.35 -2.26 -22.07
CA VAL A 14 56.97 -1.77 -20.80
C VAL A 14 55.99 -0.89 -20.02
N ALA A 15 55.87 -1.20 -18.73
CA ALA A 15 55.12 -0.51 -17.69
C ALA A 15 55.86 0.72 -17.11
N ALA A 16 55.13 1.70 -16.57
CA ALA A 16 55.70 2.64 -15.61
C ALA A 16 54.64 3.12 -14.60
N THR A 17 54.81 2.66 -13.37
CA THR A 17 54.20 3.15 -12.13
C THR A 17 55.04 4.32 -11.59
N TYR A 18 54.39 5.24 -10.85
CA TYR A 18 54.86 5.97 -9.65
C TYR A 18 54.89 7.52 -9.65
N LEU A 19 54.17 8.04 -8.63
CA LEU A 19 54.54 9.07 -7.64
C LEU A 19 54.52 10.57 -7.99
N THR A 20 53.46 11.24 -7.48
CA THR A 20 53.41 12.24 -6.38
C THR A 20 54.36 13.46 -6.32
N PRO A 21 53.93 14.54 -5.61
CA PRO A 21 54.21 15.94 -5.94
C PRO A 21 55.32 16.57 -5.08
N ARG A 22 55.81 17.75 -5.49
CA ARG A 22 56.62 18.63 -4.63
C ARG A 22 56.48 20.13 -4.94
N ASP A 23 56.30 20.84 -3.82
CA ASP A 23 56.98 22.06 -3.35
C ASP A 23 56.49 23.47 -3.69
N SER A 24 56.11 24.16 -2.60
CA SER A 24 56.75 25.37 -1.99
C SER A 24 55.76 26.51 -1.73
N GLY A 25 55.69 27.18 -0.57
CA GLY A 25 56.45 27.11 0.69
C GLY A 25 55.94 28.14 1.70
N TYR A 26 56.62 28.16 2.86
CA TYR A 26 56.55 29.06 4.04
C TYR A 26 55.72 28.67 5.28
N SER A 27 56.45 28.30 6.35
CA SER A 27 56.09 28.39 7.78
C SER A 27 56.64 29.71 8.38
N ILE A 28 56.21 30.23 9.54
CA ILE A 28 56.62 29.84 10.91
C ILE A 28 55.72 30.53 11.98
N SER A 29 55.42 29.77 13.05
CA SER A 29 55.13 30.04 14.49
C SER A 29 54.45 31.31 15.04
N GLY A 30 53.54 31.09 16.00
CA GLY A 30 53.87 31.30 17.43
C GLY A 30 53.05 32.29 18.28
N SER A 31 52.12 31.74 19.07
CA SER A 31 51.81 32.04 20.52
C SER A 31 51.25 33.38 21.05
N SER A 32 50.37 33.21 22.06
CA SER A 32 49.94 34.10 23.18
C SER A 32 48.84 35.14 22.89
N LEU A 33 47.64 35.00 23.46
CA LEU A 33 47.14 35.29 24.83
C LEU A 33 46.93 36.79 25.14
N SER A 34 45.65 37.11 25.30
CA SER A 34 44.98 38.26 25.90
C SER A 34 45.80 39.41 26.51
N SER A 35 45.40 40.64 26.21
CA SER A 35 45.00 41.58 27.27
C SER A 35 44.16 42.73 26.70
N ASP A 36 43.20 43.10 27.52
CA ASP A 36 42.26 44.20 27.38
C ASP A 36 42.90 45.54 27.03
N LEU A 37 42.23 46.30 26.17
CA LEU A 37 42.08 47.74 26.36
C LEU A 37 40.74 48.21 25.78
N LYS A 38 39.75 48.21 26.68
CA LYS A 38 38.54 49.04 26.60
C LYS A 38 38.90 50.51 26.41
N LYS A 39 38.10 51.18 25.57
CA LYS A 39 37.58 52.58 25.63
C LYS A 39 37.86 53.36 24.34
N SER A 40 36.85 53.53 23.50
CA SER A 40 36.09 54.80 23.46
C SER A 40 35.02 54.76 22.38
N SER A 41 33.82 55.16 22.77
CA SER A 41 32.62 55.26 21.95
C SER A 41 32.73 56.35 20.89
N THR A 42 32.09 56.14 19.74
CA THR A 42 30.94 56.92 19.19
C THR A 42 31.02 57.06 17.66
N THR A 43 30.09 56.35 17.01
CA THR A 43 29.28 56.74 15.84
C THR A 43 29.93 57.43 14.64
N ILE A 44 30.09 56.68 13.55
CA ILE A 44 29.60 57.09 12.22
C ILE A 44 28.79 55.93 11.65
N ALA A 45 27.48 56.14 11.55
CA ALA A 45 26.54 55.25 10.88
C ALA A 45 26.74 55.35 9.36
N SER A 46 26.94 54.22 8.69
CA SER A 46 26.84 54.10 7.24
C SER A 46 25.76 53.07 6.91
N GLN A 47 24.81 53.51 6.11
CA GLN A 47 23.58 52.84 5.72
C GLN A 47 23.86 51.56 4.93
N ALA A 48 23.36 50.43 5.40
CA ALA A 48 23.08 49.26 4.57
C ALA A 48 21.55 49.10 4.51
N ALA A 49 21.00 49.13 3.30
CA ALA A 49 19.56 48.96 3.07
C ALA A 49 19.08 47.57 3.53
N PRO A 50 17.87 47.44 4.09
CA PRO A 50 17.31 46.15 4.45
C PRO A 50 17.00 45.33 3.21
N VAL A 51 17.45 44.07 3.21
CA VAL A 51 17.07 43.04 2.24
C VAL A 51 15.54 42.86 2.31
N PRO A 52 14.80 42.95 1.19
CA PRO A 52 13.36 42.73 1.22
C PRO A 52 13.05 41.25 1.56
N PRO A 53 11.96 40.97 2.30
CA PRO A 53 11.54 39.60 2.54
C PRO A 53 11.22 38.92 1.21
N ILE A 54 11.66 37.67 1.08
CA ILE A 54 11.24 36.78 -0.02
C ILE A 54 9.72 36.65 0.08
N GLU A 55 9.00 37.23 -0.88
CA GLU A 55 7.56 37.00 -1.06
C GLU A 55 7.34 35.51 -1.29
N GLU A 56 6.88 34.81 -0.25
CA GLU A 56 6.16 33.56 -0.42
C GLU A 56 4.98 33.83 -1.36
N SER A 57 4.94 33.06 -2.45
CA SER A 57 3.90 33.11 -3.48
C SER A 57 2.53 33.30 -2.85
N THR A 58 1.86 34.38 -3.23
CA THR A 58 0.50 34.75 -2.80
C THR A 58 -0.48 33.59 -3.00
N ALA A 59 -0.23 32.69 -3.97
CA ALA A 59 -1.01 31.49 -4.21
C ALA A 59 -0.84 30.39 -3.14
N GLN A 60 0.30 30.29 -2.46
CA GLN A 60 0.51 29.38 -1.33
C GLN A 60 -0.04 29.93 -0.02
N ALA A 61 0.00 31.26 0.14
CA ALA A 61 -0.65 31.95 1.25
C ALA A 61 -2.19 31.90 1.11
N GLU A 62 -2.73 32.09 -0.10
CA GLU A 62 -4.16 31.96 -0.42
C GLU A 62 -4.64 30.51 -0.29
N TRP A 63 -3.88 29.52 -0.76
CA TRP A 63 -4.19 28.10 -0.53
C TRP A 63 -4.15 27.75 0.97
N GLY A 64 -3.22 28.35 1.72
CA GLY A 64 -3.11 28.20 3.17
C GLY A 64 -4.23 28.90 3.95
N SER A 65 -4.75 30.02 3.44
CA SER A 65 -5.88 30.74 4.02
C SER A 65 -7.21 30.10 3.66
N GLU A 66 -7.43 29.62 2.43
CA GLU A 66 -8.60 28.82 2.06
C GLU A 66 -8.66 27.52 2.87
N LEU A 67 -7.52 26.86 3.10
CA LEU A 67 -7.45 25.71 4.01
C LEU A 67 -7.79 26.12 5.45
N ARG A 68 -7.32 27.28 5.95
CA ARG A 68 -7.63 27.77 7.30
C ARG A 68 -9.10 28.16 7.45
N GLU A 69 -9.70 28.79 6.44
CA GLU A 69 -11.12 29.16 6.44
C GLU A 69 -12.00 27.92 6.34
N ALA A 70 -11.62 26.92 5.53
CA ALA A 70 -12.23 25.58 5.52
C ALA A 70 -11.97 24.76 6.80
N THR A 71 -11.10 25.19 7.71
CA THR A 71 -10.91 24.58 9.04
C THR A 71 -11.69 25.32 10.15
N THR A 72 -12.44 26.37 9.82
CA THR A 72 -13.28 27.10 10.80
C THR A 72 -14.70 26.56 10.87
N GLU A 73 -15.06 25.65 9.96
CA GLU A 73 -16.17 24.73 10.20
C GLU A 73 -15.65 23.62 11.11
N ASP A 74 -16.17 23.61 12.33
CA ASP A 74 -15.99 22.52 13.28
C ASP A 74 -16.13 21.17 12.54
N PRO A 75 -15.14 20.24 12.60
CA PRO A 75 -15.27 18.94 11.96
C PRO A 75 -16.48 18.12 12.46
N ASP A 76 -17.11 18.55 13.56
CA ASP A 76 -18.38 18.03 14.08
C ASP A 76 -19.63 18.70 13.45
N SER A 77 -19.49 19.61 12.48
CA SER A 77 -20.59 20.39 11.89
C SER A 77 -21.36 19.70 10.74
N ILE A 78 -20.90 18.53 10.26
CA ILE A 78 -21.82 17.67 9.48
C ILE A 78 -22.88 17.22 10.48
N PRO A 79 -24.17 17.58 10.32
CA PRO A 79 -25.20 17.15 11.26
C PRO A 79 -25.14 15.63 11.35
N TYR A 80 -24.70 15.15 12.51
CA TYR A 80 -24.53 13.75 12.80
C TYR A 80 -25.90 13.09 12.70
N ARG A 81 -26.16 12.50 11.54
CA ARG A 81 -27.37 11.76 11.24
C ARG A 81 -27.16 10.35 11.74
N ASP A 82 -27.64 10.10 12.95
CA ASP A 82 -27.68 8.76 13.56
C ASP A 82 -28.36 7.72 12.64
N ASP A 83 -29.22 8.14 11.72
CA ASP A 83 -29.93 7.26 10.79
C ASP A 83 -29.05 6.66 9.68
N VAL A 84 -27.82 7.13 9.49
CA VAL A 84 -26.89 6.60 8.48
C VAL A 84 -25.52 6.23 9.08
N PRO A 85 -24.84 5.19 8.56
CA PRO A 85 -23.49 4.87 8.98
C PRO A 85 -22.55 6.07 8.81
N PRO A 86 -21.48 6.18 9.62
CA PRO A 86 -20.51 7.27 9.52
C PRO A 86 -20.03 7.46 8.08
N GLN A 87 -20.27 8.66 7.56
CA GLN A 87 -19.91 8.99 6.19
C GLN A 87 -18.40 9.19 6.09
N LEU A 88 -17.86 8.77 4.95
CA LEU A 88 -16.46 9.02 4.64
C LEU A 88 -16.39 10.37 3.91
N PRO A 89 -15.59 11.36 4.39
CA PRO A 89 -15.39 12.64 3.73
C PRO A 89 -14.47 12.46 2.50
N TYR A 90 -14.83 11.51 1.64
CA TYR A 90 -14.01 11.08 0.51
C TYR A 90 -14.89 10.49 -0.59
N SER A 91 -14.98 11.22 -1.70
CA SER A 91 -15.72 10.78 -2.89
C SER A 91 -14.76 10.24 -3.95
N LEU A 92 -14.97 8.98 -4.34
CA LEU A 92 -14.25 8.37 -5.48
C LEU A 92 -14.74 8.91 -6.83
N HIS A 93 -15.97 9.40 -6.89
CA HIS A 93 -16.60 9.86 -8.13
C HIS A 93 -15.97 11.13 -8.67
N GLU A 94 -15.63 12.08 -7.78
CA GLU A 94 -14.93 13.32 -8.14
C GLU A 94 -13.52 13.06 -8.65
N ARG A 95 -12.90 11.97 -8.22
CA ARG A 95 -11.50 11.62 -8.52
C ARG A 95 -11.36 10.53 -9.58
N LYS A 96 -12.45 10.13 -10.26
CA LYS A 96 -12.47 9.03 -11.24
C LYS A 96 -11.41 9.18 -12.34
N TRP A 97 -11.15 10.41 -12.80
CA TRP A 97 -10.13 10.69 -13.81
C TRP A 97 -8.72 10.52 -13.25
N SER A 98 -8.46 11.01 -12.04
CA SER A 98 -7.17 10.80 -11.38
C SER A 98 -6.90 9.31 -11.14
N ILE A 99 -7.93 8.56 -10.72
CA ILE A 99 -7.85 7.12 -10.51
C ILE A 99 -7.57 6.43 -11.84
N LEU A 100 -8.33 6.75 -12.90
CA LEU A 100 -8.14 6.17 -14.23
C LEU A 100 -6.75 6.44 -14.77
N ILE A 101 -6.24 7.67 -14.67
CA ILE A 101 -4.90 8.05 -15.13
C ILE A 101 -3.83 7.25 -14.38
N VAL A 102 -3.90 7.21 -13.04
CA VAL A 102 -2.92 6.46 -12.23
C VAL A 102 -2.93 4.97 -12.57
N TRP A 103 -4.10 4.35 -12.66
CA TRP A 103 -4.20 2.94 -13.06
C TRP A 103 -3.72 2.69 -14.48
N THR A 104 -3.98 3.61 -15.41
CA THR A 104 -3.49 3.51 -16.79
C THR A 104 -1.97 3.57 -16.81
N ILE A 105 -1.37 4.53 -16.11
CA ILE A 105 0.10 4.64 -15.99
C ILE A 105 0.69 3.38 -15.34
N LEU A 106 0.07 2.86 -14.28
CA LEU A 106 0.51 1.64 -13.61
C LEU A 106 0.49 0.42 -14.54
N VAL A 107 -0.60 0.21 -15.28
CA VAL A 107 -0.72 -0.92 -16.22
C VAL A 107 0.27 -0.75 -17.38
N LEU A 108 0.43 0.47 -17.89
CA LEU A 108 1.41 0.76 -18.94
C LEU A 108 2.83 0.48 -18.45
N ASP A 109 3.20 1.01 -17.29
CA ASP A 109 4.55 0.88 -16.73
C ASP A 109 4.88 -0.55 -16.28
N SER A 110 3.95 -1.23 -15.61
CA SER A 110 4.24 -2.51 -14.95
C SER A 110 3.87 -3.74 -15.78
N CYS A 111 3.09 -3.59 -16.87
CA CYS A 111 2.67 -4.71 -17.71
C CYS A 111 2.96 -4.50 -19.20
N VAL A 112 2.50 -3.39 -19.79
CA VAL A 112 2.63 -3.18 -21.24
C VAL A 112 4.06 -2.86 -21.65
N LEU A 113 4.76 -2.01 -20.89
CA LEU A 113 6.12 -1.60 -21.20
C LEU A 113 7.10 -2.78 -21.07
N PRO A 114 7.16 -3.56 -19.97
CA PRO A 114 8.12 -4.66 -19.85
C PRO A 114 7.94 -5.73 -20.93
N VAL A 115 6.71 -6.05 -21.31
CA VAL A 115 6.42 -7.09 -22.32
C VAL A 115 6.53 -6.54 -23.73
N GLY A 116 5.85 -5.42 -24.00
CA GLY A 116 5.78 -4.79 -25.31
C GLY A 116 7.14 -4.27 -25.77
N LEU A 117 7.84 -3.52 -24.92
CA LEU A 117 9.18 -3.01 -25.25
C LEU A 117 10.16 -4.17 -25.48
N PHE A 118 10.10 -5.22 -24.65
CA PHE A 118 10.94 -6.39 -24.83
C PHE A 118 10.73 -7.05 -26.20
N PHE A 119 9.48 -7.33 -26.59
CA PHE A 119 9.23 -7.98 -27.88
C PHE A 119 9.50 -7.07 -29.08
N ILE A 120 9.23 -5.78 -28.98
CA ILE A 120 9.56 -4.80 -30.02
C ILE A 120 11.08 -4.77 -30.24
N LEU A 121 11.87 -4.60 -29.18
CA LEU A 121 13.34 -4.57 -29.30
C LEU A 121 13.91 -5.90 -29.78
N LYS A 122 13.27 -7.03 -29.41
CA LYS A 122 13.70 -8.36 -29.83
C LYS A 122 13.47 -8.60 -31.33
N TYR A 123 12.26 -8.33 -31.82
CA TYR A 123 11.85 -8.73 -33.17
C TYR A 123 12.00 -7.62 -34.21
N ALA A 124 11.84 -6.35 -33.85
CA ALA A 124 12.01 -5.24 -34.79
C ALA A 124 13.46 -4.78 -34.92
N VAL A 125 14.22 -4.77 -33.81
CA VAL A 125 15.62 -4.28 -33.79
C VAL A 125 16.63 -5.42 -33.77
N GLY A 126 16.22 -6.64 -33.39
CA GLY A 126 17.11 -7.81 -33.36
C GLY A 126 18.07 -7.83 -32.16
N TRP A 127 17.73 -7.15 -31.05
CA TRP A 127 18.60 -7.14 -29.87
C TRP A 127 18.72 -8.52 -29.21
N ASP A 128 19.88 -8.79 -28.62
CA ASP A 128 20.07 -9.96 -27.76
C ASP A 128 19.26 -9.81 -26.46
N ASP A 129 19.01 -10.94 -25.80
CA ASP A 129 18.16 -10.95 -24.60
C ASP A 129 18.77 -10.07 -23.47
N THR A 130 20.11 -10.01 -23.34
CA THR A 130 20.80 -9.22 -22.30
C THR A 130 20.59 -7.72 -22.47
N LYS A 131 20.93 -7.20 -23.66
CA LYS A 131 20.82 -5.76 -23.94
C LYS A 131 19.39 -5.30 -23.80
N ASN A 132 18.46 -6.13 -24.26
CA ASN A 132 17.04 -5.86 -24.17
C ASN A 132 16.54 -5.84 -22.72
N LEU A 133 16.86 -6.87 -21.92
CA LEU A 133 16.47 -6.93 -20.51
C LEU A 133 17.09 -5.80 -19.70
N GLY A 134 18.36 -5.46 -19.92
CA GLY A 134 19.02 -4.34 -19.24
C GLY A 134 18.37 -3.00 -19.57
N ALA A 135 18.12 -2.72 -20.85
CA ALA A 135 17.49 -1.47 -21.27
C ALA A 135 16.04 -1.35 -20.79
N SER A 136 15.23 -2.39 -20.99
CA SER A 136 13.83 -2.40 -20.54
C SER A 136 13.73 -2.26 -19.02
N SER A 137 14.51 -3.03 -18.26
CA SER A 137 14.55 -2.97 -16.78
C SER A 137 15.00 -1.62 -16.25
N GLY A 138 15.94 -0.95 -16.92
CA GLY A 138 16.34 0.41 -16.56
C GLY A 138 15.20 1.42 -16.70
N ILE A 139 14.43 1.34 -17.80
CA ILE A 139 13.36 2.30 -18.10
C ILE A 139 12.20 2.17 -17.10
N PHE A 140 11.60 0.99 -16.96
CA PHE A 140 10.47 0.84 -16.03
C PHE A 140 10.92 0.88 -14.57
N GLY A 141 12.13 0.39 -14.27
CA GLY A 141 12.71 0.46 -12.93
C GLY A 141 12.84 1.91 -12.42
N PHE A 142 13.21 2.84 -13.31
CA PHE A 142 13.26 4.27 -12.99
C PHE A 142 11.87 4.85 -12.66
N VAL A 143 10.85 4.55 -13.49
CA VAL A 143 9.48 5.04 -13.28
C VAL A 143 8.89 4.50 -11.99
N SER A 144 9.08 3.21 -11.72
CA SER A 144 8.66 2.57 -10.47
C SER A 144 9.39 3.14 -9.25
N LEU A 145 10.69 3.41 -9.34
CA LEU A 145 11.47 4.03 -8.27
C LEU A 145 10.99 5.47 -7.98
N LEU A 146 10.65 6.24 -9.01
CA LEU A 146 10.11 7.59 -8.84
C LEU A 146 8.77 7.57 -8.10
N GLN A 147 7.86 6.66 -8.47
CA GLN A 147 6.58 6.49 -7.77
C GLN A 147 6.78 6.13 -6.30
N TYR A 148 7.69 5.19 -6.03
CA TYR A 148 8.07 4.82 -4.67
C TYR A 148 8.63 6.02 -3.89
N ALA A 149 9.56 6.77 -4.48
CA ALA A 149 10.19 7.92 -3.86
C ALA A 149 9.19 9.05 -3.57
N LEU A 150 8.23 9.29 -4.48
CA LEU A 150 7.18 10.30 -4.29
C LEU A 150 6.24 9.92 -3.14
N ARG A 151 5.83 8.66 -3.03
CA ARG A 151 5.03 8.19 -1.89
C ARG A 151 5.81 8.31 -0.57
N PHE A 152 7.06 7.85 -0.57
CA PHE A 152 7.93 7.94 0.59
C PHE A 152 8.15 9.39 1.03
N TYR A 153 8.35 10.31 0.08
CA TYR A 153 8.45 11.74 0.31
C TYR A 153 7.21 12.30 1.00
N ARG A 154 5.99 11.95 0.56
CA ARG A 154 4.74 12.42 1.21
C ARG A 154 4.65 12.04 2.68
N LEU A 155 5.09 10.83 3.04
CA LEU A 155 5.18 10.39 4.44
C LEU A 155 6.31 11.09 5.21
N LEU A 156 7.37 11.48 4.51
CA LEU A 156 8.47 12.27 5.04
C LEU A 156 8.21 13.78 5.10
N ILE A 157 7.10 14.32 4.60
CA ILE A 157 6.80 15.75 4.77
C ILE A 157 6.55 16.06 6.27
N ARG A 158 6.94 17.27 6.73
CA ARG A 158 6.83 17.69 8.14
C ARG A 158 5.39 17.67 8.65
N SER A 159 4.45 18.02 7.78
CA SER A 159 3.02 18.00 8.05
C SER A 159 2.52 16.60 8.46
N PRO A 160 1.62 16.48 9.45
CA PRO A 160 1.02 15.20 9.82
C PRO A 160 -0.02 14.67 8.82
N ILE A 161 -0.41 15.45 7.80
CA ILE A 161 -1.55 15.17 6.91
C ILE A 161 -1.59 13.72 6.39
N TYR A 162 -0.45 13.16 5.97
CA TYR A 162 -0.41 11.83 5.35
C TYR A 162 -0.10 10.68 6.33
N ARG A 163 0.27 11.00 7.58
CA ARG A 163 0.74 10.03 8.56
C ARG A 163 -0.44 9.29 9.21
N PRO A 164 -0.22 8.06 9.74
CA PRO A 164 -1.22 7.39 10.55
C PRO A 164 -1.62 8.22 11.78
N LEU A 165 -2.84 8.01 12.27
CA LEU A 165 -3.39 8.78 13.38
C LEU A 165 -2.54 8.60 14.64
N ASN A 166 -2.20 9.72 15.29
CA ASN A 166 -1.40 9.76 16.51
C ASN A 166 -0.02 9.10 16.38
N ALA A 167 0.53 9.05 15.16
CA ALA A 167 1.85 8.49 14.91
C ALA A 167 2.98 9.54 15.04
N PRO A 168 4.17 9.15 15.54
CA PRO A 168 5.30 10.06 15.62
C PRO A 168 5.81 10.45 14.22
N ARG A 169 6.73 11.42 14.19
CA ARG A 169 7.20 12.04 12.94
C ARG A 169 7.79 11.08 11.92
N TRP A 170 8.51 10.07 12.40
CA TRP A 170 9.28 9.10 11.61
C TRP A 170 8.57 7.75 11.49
N TYR A 171 7.26 7.73 11.69
CA TYR A 171 6.47 6.52 11.63
C TYR A 171 5.83 6.37 10.25
N PHE A 172 6.16 5.29 9.55
CA PHE A 172 5.55 4.96 8.27
C PHE A 172 4.27 4.16 8.48
N ASP A 173 3.40 4.22 7.48
CA ASP A 173 2.21 3.40 7.47
C ASP A 173 2.52 1.94 7.11
N VAL A 174 1.59 1.04 7.42
CA VAL A 174 1.82 -0.42 7.26
C VAL A 174 2.00 -0.75 5.78
N TYR A 175 1.21 -0.12 4.92
CA TYR A 175 1.33 -0.29 3.48
C TYR A 175 2.71 0.10 2.95
N GLN A 176 3.32 1.17 3.47
CA GLN A 176 4.67 1.60 3.05
C GLN A 176 5.71 0.53 3.38
N TYR A 177 5.67 -0.07 4.57
CA TYR A 177 6.59 -1.18 4.90
C TYR A 177 6.38 -2.37 3.97
N GLN A 178 5.13 -2.73 3.67
CA GLN A 178 4.80 -3.82 2.75
C GLN A 178 5.24 -3.53 1.31
N PHE A 179 5.05 -2.29 0.89
CA PHE A 179 5.43 -1.82 -0.44
C PHE A 179 6.95 -1.80 -0.59
N THR A 180 7.69 -1.31 0.42
CA THR A 180 9.16 -1.37 0.46
C THR A 180 9.67 -2.81 0.40
N PHE A 181 9.10 -3.73 1.19
CA PHE A 181 9.49 -5.13 1.16
C PHE A 181 9.25 -5.77 -0.22
N GLY A 182 8.08 -5.52 -0.82
CA GLY A 182 7.77 -5.99 -2.17
C GLY A 182 8.67 -5.40 -3.24
N PHE A 183 9.00 -4.11 -3.14
CA PHE A 183 9.91 -3.44 -4.04
C PHE A 183 11.32 -4.04 -4.00
N ILE A 184 11.85 -4.30 -2.79
CA ILE A 184 13.15 -4.97 -2.61
C ILE A 184 13.09 -6.40 -3.18
N LEU A 185 12.05 -7.16 -2.87
CA LEU A 185 11.87 -8.53 -3.35
C LEU A 185 11.87 -8.60 -4.88
N ILE A 186 11.07 -7.74 -5.54
CA ILE A 186 11.04 -7.62 -7.00
C ILE A 186 12.42 -7.26 -7.55
N THR A 187 13.06 -6.23 -6.98
CA THR A 187 14.36 -5.74 -7.46
C THR A 187 15.42 -6.83 -7.41
N VAL A 188 15.46 -7.62 -6.33
CA VAL A 188 16.38 -8.75 -6.18
C VAL A 188 16.12 -9.80 -7.25
N PHE A 189 14.87 -10.22 -7.46
CA PHE A 189 14.54 -11.26 -8.44
C PHE A 189 14.81 -10.82 -9.89
N VAL A 190 14.51 -9.57 -10.24
CA VAL A 190 14.88 -9.00 -11.54
C VAL A 190 16.40 -9.01 -11.70
N SER A 191 17.14 -8.51 -10.70
CA SER A 191 18.61 -8.42 -10.76
C SER A 191 19.25 -9.81 -10.91
N VAL A 192 18.79 -10.80 -10.14
CA VAL A 192 19.26 -12.18 -10.22
C VAL A 192 18.84 -12.85 -11.53
N GLY A 193 17.69 -12.51 -12.11
CA GLY A 193 17.24 -13.04 -13.39
C GLY A 193 17.97 -12.45 -14.60
N VAL A 194 18.33 -11.16 -14.54
CA VAL A 194 19.02 -10.45 -15.64
C VAL A 194 20.42 -11.01 -15.87
N GLY A 195 21.19 -11.30 -14.81
CA GLY A 195 22.56 -11.82 -14.92
C GLY A 195 22.70 -13.09 -15.80
N PRO A 196 22.01 -14.20 -15.46
CA PRO A 196 22.01 -15.44 -16.23
C PRO A 196 21.03 -15.42 -17.42
N GLN A 197 20.38 -14.30 -17.72
CA GLN A 197 19.35 -14.17 -18.76
C GLN A 197 18.16 -15.14 -18.57
N ASP A 198 17.78 -15.43 -17.32
CA ASP A 198 16.66 -16.33 -17.03
C ASP A 198 15.32 -15.57 -17.16
N LEU A 199 14.81 -15.54 -18.39
CA LEU A 199 13.51 -14.96 -18.72
C LEU A 199 12.36 -15.53 -17.90
N ARG A 200 12.45 -16.77 -17.40
CA ARG A 200 11.39 -17.35 -16.56
C ARG A 200 11.42 -16.72 -15.18
N LEU A 201 12.61 -16.59 -14.59
CA LEU A 201 12.76 -15.96 -13.29
C LEU A 201 12.31 -14.50 -13.34
N ILE A 202 12.67 -13.78 -14.40
CA ILE A 202 12.22 -12.39 -14.60
C ILE A 202 10.70 -12.35 -14.79
N GLY A 203 10.14 -13.23 -15.63
CA GLY A 203 8.68 -13.34 -15.82
C GLY A 203 7.92 -13.71 -14.55
N PHE A 204 8.56 -14.41 -13.62
CA PHE A 204 7.96 -14.78 -12.34
C PHE A 204 7.89 -13.62 -11.34
N THR A 205 8.66 -12.56 -11.57
CA THR A 205 8.76 -11.40 -10.66
C THR A 205 7.40 -10.80 -10.26
N PRO A 206 6.45 -10.53 -11.19
CA PRO A 206 5.24 -9.81 -10.80
C PRO A 206 4.33 -10.60 -9.85
N VAL A 207 4.38 -11.93 -9.89
CA VAL A 207 3.58 -12.76 -8.99
C VAL A 207 4.16 -12.83 -7.56
N LEU A 208 5.39 -12.38 -7.35
CA LEU A 208 5.98 -12.28 -6.02
C LEU A 208 5.23 -11.30 -5.11
N LEU A 209 4.61 -10.25 -5.68
CA LEU A 209 3.78 -9.31 -4.93
C LEU A 209 2.53 -10.00 -4.35
N PRO A 210 1.65 -10.66 -5.14
CA PRO A 210 0.60 -11.50 -4.60
C PRO A 210 1.11 -12.53 -3.59
N LEU A 211 2.22 -13.21 -3.89
CA LEU A 211 2.80 -14.22 -3.00
C LEU A 211 3.17 -13.66 -1.63
N GLN A 212 3.80 -12.47 -1.55
CA GLN A 212 4.15 -11.88 -0.25
C GLN A 212 2.92 -11.40 0.51
N CYS A 213 1.89 -10.90 -0.20
CA CYS A 213 0.70 -10.34 0.43
C CYS A 213 -0.23 -11.44 0.95
N ALA A 214 -0.35 -12.56 0.22
CA ALA A 214 -1.26 -13.66 0.54
C ALA A 214 -1.14 -14.17 1.99
N PRO A 215 0.04 -14.57 2.50
CA PRO A 215 0.16 -15.06 3.88
C PRO A 215 -0.19 -13.98 4.90
N GLN A 216 0.12 -12.72 4.63
CA GLN A 216 -0.17 -11.60 5.54
C GLN A 216 -1.67 -11.31 5.61
N LEU A 217 -2.36 -11.32 4.47
CA LEU A 217 -3.82 -11.19 4.40
C LEU A 217 -4.50 -12.32 5.18
N LEU A 218 -4.11 -13.58 4.94
CA LEU A 218 -4.70 -14.73 5.65
C LEU A 218 -4.36 -14.75 7.14
N PHE A 219 -3.12 -14.39 7.51
CA PHE A 219 -2.73 -14.26 8.91
C PHE A 219 -3.53 -13.18 9.63
N SER A 220 -3.77 -12.03 8.98
CA SER A 220 -4.62 -10.98 9.55
C SER A 220 -6.08 -11.44 9.73
N CYS A 221 -6.59 -12.29 8.83
CA CYS A 221 -7.92 -12.90 8.99
C CYS A 221 -7.98 -13.79 10.23
N TRP A 222 -6.95 -14.60 10.43
CA TRP A 222 -6.83 -15.46 11.61
C TRP A 222 -6.70 -14.61 12.89
N ALA A 223 -5.84 -13.59 12.89
CA ALA A 223 -5.62 -12.69 14.03
C ALA A 223 -6.90 -11.93 14.42
N TYR A 224 -7.65 -11.45 13.42
CA TYR A 224 -8.95 -10.79 13.62
C TYR A 224 -9.96 -11.72 14.29
N LYS A 225 -10.16 -12.94 13.76
CA LYS A 225 -11.13 -13.90 14.34
C LYS A 225 -10.70 -14.40 15.73
N ARG A 226 -9.39 -14.45 16.01
CA ARG A 226 -8.84 -14.78 17.33
C ARG A 226 -8.80 -13.60 18.30
N LYS A 227 -9.27 -12.42 17.89
CA LYS A 227 -9.26 -11.20 18.71
C LYS A 227 -7.86 -10.86 19.25
N TRP A 228 -6.83 -11.16 18.46
CA TRP A 228 -5.44 -10.96 18.88
C TRP A 228 -5.19 -9.47 19.12
N LYS A 229 -4.72 -9.13 20.33
CA LYS A 229 -4.26 -7.79 20.67
C LYS A 229 -2.88 -7.50 20.07
N ILE A 230 -2.76 -6.44 19.27
CA ILE A 230 -1.52 -6.09 18.59
C ILE A 230 -0.46 -5.59 19.58
N PRO A 231 0.79 -6.11 19.55
CA PRO A 231 1.81 -5.75 20.53
C PRO A 231 2.47 -4.38 20.27
N PHE A 232 2.30 -3.85 19.07
CA PHE A 232 2.77 -2.53 18.64
C PHE A 232 1.67 -1.83 17.84
N ARG A 233 1.84 -0.53 17.59
CA ARG A 233 0.93 0.26 16.75
C ARG A 233 0.91 -0.33 15.34
N PHE A 234 -0.27 -0.40 14.72
CA PHE A 234 -0.43 -0.93 13.38
C PHE A 234 -1.22 0.08 12.54
N SER A 235 -0.50 0.94 11.82
CA SER A 235 -1.05 2.16 11.22
C SER A 235 -1.80 3.00 12.27
N SER A 236 -3.07 3.37 12.05
CA SER A 236 -3.85 4.12 13.04
C SER A 236 -4.38 3.28 14.20
N MET A 237 -4.19 1.97 14.18
CA MET A 237 -4.59 1.11 15.30
C MET A 237 -3.59 1.23 16.46
N PRO A 238 -4.05 1.60 17.67
CA PRO A 238 -3.16 1.76 18.82
C PRO A 238 -2.67 0.40 19.33
N LYS A 239 -1.50 0.40 19.97
CA LYS A 239 -0.98 -0.78 20.69
C LYS A 239 -2.05 -1.33 21.65
N GLY A 240 -2.21 -2.65 21.66
CA GLY A 240 -3.19 -3.34 22.51
C GLY A 240 -4.61 -3.42 21.95
N SER A 241 -4.89 -2.79 20.80
CA SER A 241 -6.18 -2.97 20.10
C SER A 241 -6.28 -4.32 19.39
N GLU A 242 -7.47 -4.71 18.97
CA GLU A 242 -7.67 -5.93 18.17
C GLU A 242 -7.04 -5.77 16.78
N ALA A 243 -6.35 -6.82 16.32
CA ALA A 243 -5.79 -6.87 14.99
C ALA A 243 -6.88 -6.66 13.94
N PRO A 244 -6.79 -5.59 13.11
CA PRO A 244 -7.76 -5.39 12.05
C PRO A 244 -7.52 -6.39 10.92
N PRO A 245 -8.55 -6.68 10.10
CA PRO A 245 -8.32 -7.31 8.80
C PRO A 245 -7.36 -6.44 7.96
N ALA A 246 -6.38 -7.03 7.27
CA ALA A 246 -5.35 -6.26 6.59
C ALA A 246 -5.87 -5.31 5.49
N VAL A 247 -7.04 -5.59 4.89
CA VAL A 247 -7.67 -4.65 3.94
C VAL A 247 -8.02 -3.32 4.62
N PHE A 248 -8.34 -3.31 5.92
CA PHE A 248 -8.55 -2.06 6.68
C PHE A 248 -7.34 -1.14 6.56
N THR A 249 -6.14 -1.66 6.85
CA THR A 249 -4.90 -0.86 6.80
C THR A 249 -4.49 -0.52 5.37
N ILE A 250 -4.70 -1.42 4.41
CA ILE A 250 -4.39 -1.15 3.00
C ILE A 250 -5.23 0.02 2.47
N VAL A 251 -6.55 -0.01 2.69
CA VAL A 251 -7.44 1.07 2.23
C VAL A 251 -7.12 2.36 2.95
N GLU A 252 -6.93 2.30 4.27
CA GLU A 252 -6.54 3.45 5.07
C GLU A 252 -5.30 4.15 4.51
N ASP A 253 -4.24 3.40 4.26
CA ASP A 253 -2.92 3.92 3.90
C ASP A 253 -2.83 4.34 2.43
N VAL A 254 -3.52 3.65 1.53
CA VAL A 254 -3.58 4.02 0.11
C VAL A 254 -4.44 5.27 -0.08
N VAL A 255 -5.65 5.32 0.50
CA VAL A 255 -6.52 6.48 0.34
C VAL A 255 -5.96 7.69 1.10
N GLY A 256 -5.42 7.46 2.30
CA GLY A 256 -4.80 8.52 3.10
C GLY A 256 -3.65 9.22 2.37
N VAL A 257 -2.77 8.46 1.70
CA VAL A 257 -1.52 8.99 1.11
C VAL A 257 -1.62 9.21 -0.40
N ASP A 258 -2.02 8.18 -1.16
CA ASP A 258 -2.08 8.24 -2.63
C ASP A 258 -3.36 8.93 -3.10
N GLY A 259 -4.47 8.62 -2.42
CA GLY A 259 -5.77 9.23 -2.66
C GLY A 259 -5.90 10.66 -2.14
N ARG A 260 -4.90 11.19 -1.42
CA ARG A 260 -4.93 12.49 -0.75
C ARG A 260 -6.09 12.68 0.23
N GLY A 261 -6.59 11.60 0.83
CA GLY A 261 -7.65 11.65 1.84
C GLY A 261 -7.17 12.19 3.20
N GLY A 262 -5.86 12.10 3.47
CA GLY A 262 -5.24 12.70 4.65
C GLY A 262 -5.79 12.19 6.00
N LEU A 263 -5.69 13.03 7.02
CA LEU A 263 -6.13 12.70 8.39
C LEU A 263 -7.65 12.58 8.50
N ASP A 264 -8.42 13.40 7.77
CA ASP A 264 -9.88 13.42 7.87
C ASP A 264 -10.49 12.11 7.40
N PHE A 265 -10.01 11.60 6.27
CA PHE A 265 -10.37 10.26 5.81
C PHE A 265 -10.01 9.19 6.85
N ARG A 266 -8.78 9.22 7.39
CA ARG A 266 -8.34 8.21 8.38
C ARG A 266 -9.21 8.24 9.65
N ARG A 267 -9.58 9.43 10.15
CA ARG A 267 -10.46 9.56 11.32
C ARG A 267 -11.85 8.97 11.03
N ALA A 268 -12.46 9.33 9.91
CA ALA A 268 -13.77 8.82 9.52
C ALA A 268 -13.75 7.30 9.25
N TRP A 269 -12.68 6.80 8.60
CA TRP A 269 -12.47 5.38 8.34
C TRP A 269 -12.37 4.57 9.64
N LEU A 270 -11.57 5.05 10.59
CA LEU A 270 -11.46 4.41 11.91
C LEU A 270 -12.76 4.51 12.71
N LYS A 271 -13.48 5.63 12.64
CA LYS A 271 -14.78 5.82 13.29
C LYS A 271 -15.79 4.79 12.78
N ARG A 272 -16.00 4.72 11.45
CA ARG A 272 -16.89 3.73 10.82
C ARG A 272 -16.51 2.30 11.19
N TYR A 273 -15.21 1.97 11.16
CA TYR A 273 -14.73 0.65 11.54
C TYR A 273 -15.07 0.28 12.98
N LYS A 274 -14.99 1.22 13.91
CA LYS A 274 -15.35 0.97 15.33
C LYS A 274 -16.85 0.83 15.51
N GLU A 275 -17.63 1.65 14.84
CA GLU A 275 -19.07 1.75 15.09
C GLU A 275 -19.89 0.70 14.31
N SER A 276 -19.45 0.31 13.11
CA SER A 276 -20.18 -0.65 12.25
C SER A 276 -19.55 -2.04 12.31
N TRP A 277 -20.19 -2.96 13.03
CA TRP A 277 -19.77 -4.37 13.06
C TRP A 277 -19.87 -5.04 11.69
N TYR A 278 -20.91 -4.70 10.91
CA TYR A 278 -21.13 -5.23 9.57
C TYR A 278 -19.98 -4.83 8.65
N PHE A 279 -19.52 -3.58 8.76
CA PHE A 279 -18.37 -3.08 8.04
C PHE A 279 -17.07 -3.82 8.37
N ARG A 280 -16.83 -4.14 9.66
CA ARG A 280 -15.66 -4.95 10.05
C ARG A 280 -15.69 -6.33 9.43
N GLU A 281 -16.86 -6.97 9.40
CA GLU A 281 -17.02 -8.29 8.79
C GLU A 281 -16.87 -8.25 7.27
N LEU A 282 -17.37 -7.19 6.61
CA LEU A 282 -17.11 -6.93 5.20
C LEU A 282 -15.60 -6.86 4.92
N LEU A 283 -14.85 -6.06 5.68
CA LEU A 283 -13.39 -5.95 5.51
C LEU A 283 -12.68 -7.29 5.74
N TRP A 284 -13.15 -8.10 6.70
CA TRP A 284 -12.64 -9.45 6.90
C TRP A 284 -12.87 -10.35 5.69
N ARG A 285 -14.10 -10.39 5.13
CA ARG A 285 -14.43 -11.17 3.93
C ARG A 285 -13.60 -10.74 2.73
N LEU A 286 -13.39 -9.44 2.55
CA LEU A 286 -12.53 -8.91 1.50
C LEU A 286 -11.07 -9.35 1.70
N THR A 287 -10.57 -9.28 2.92
CA THR A 287 -9.20 -9.72 3.24
C THR A 287 -9.01 -11.19 2.91
N LEU A 288 -10.00 -12.04 3.24
CA LEU A 288 -9.98 -13.46 2.90
C LEU A 288 -10.04 -13.69 1.39
N PHE A 289 -10.93 -13.00 0.69
CA PHE A 289 -11.11 -13.11 -0.77
C PHE A 289 -9.82 -12.76 -1.53
N TRP A 290 -9.16 -11.66 -1.16
CA TRP A 290 -7.89 -11.24 -1.77
C TRP A 290 -6.72 -12.14 -1.36
N GLY A 291 -6.69 -12.63 -0.12
CA GLY A 291 -5.65 -13.55 0.37
C GLY A 291 -5.67 -14.89 -0.37
N ILE A 292 -6.86 -15.51 -0.50
CA ILE A 292 -7.03 -16.76 -1.27
C ILE A 292 -6.75 -16.51 -2.75
N GLY A 293 -7.29 -15.41 -3.30
CA GLY A 293 -7.05 -15.01 -4.69
C GLY A 293 -5.56 -14.89 -5.01
N ALA A 294 -4.77 -14.29 -4.12
CA ALA A 294 -3.35 -14.10 -4.32
C ALA A 294 -2.56 -15.43 -4.34
N PHE A 295 -2.93 -16.40 -3.48
CA PHE A 295 -2.37 -17.76 -3.56
C PHE A 295 -2.76 -18.47 -4.86
N MET A 296 -4.00 -18.31 -5.32
CA MET A 296 -4.43 -18.86 -6.62
C MET A 296 -3.63 -18.24 -7.77
N CYS A 297 -3.45 -16.91 -7.77
CA CYS A 297 -2.64 -16.21 -8.77
C CYS A 297 -1.20 -16.75 -8.80
N PHE A 298 -0.59 -16.94 -7.62
CA PHE A 298 0.71 -17.56 -7.49
C PHE A 298 0.74 -18.98 -8.04
N GLY A 299 -0.20 -19.85 -7.64
CA GLY A 299 -0.26 -21.23 -8.08
C GLY A 299 -0.37 -21.36 -9.60
N VAL A 300 -1.25 -20.58 -10.24
CA VAL A 300 -1.42 -20.59 -11.70
C VAL A 300 -0.16 -20.07 -12.40
N THR A 301 0.43 -18.98 -11.91
CA THR A 301 1.66 -18.43 -12.51
C THR A 301 2.81 -19.41 -12.38
N ALA A 302 2.99 -20.03 -11.21
CA ALA A 302 4.01 -21.03 -10.98
C ALA A 302 3.83 -22.26 -11.90
N ALA A 303 2.59 -22.73 -12.05
CA ALA A 303 2.26 -23.86 -12.91
C ALA A 303 2.55 -23.62 -14.40
N VAL A 304 2.55 -22.36 -14.87
CA VAL A 304 2.85 -22.04 -16.29
C VAL A 304 4.29 -21.62 -16.49
N VAL A 305 4.86 -20.81 -15.59
CA VAL A 305 6.17 -20.18 -15.78
C VAL A 305 7.34 -21.12 -15.45
N LEU A 306 7.20 -21.95 -14.41
CA LEU A 306 8.29 -22.80 -13.92
C LEU A 306 8.57 -24.03 -14.81
N PRO A 307 7.57 -24.76 -15.35
CA PRO A 307 7.84 -25.95 -16.14
C PRO A 307 8.67 -25.67 -17.39
N LYS A 308 9.73 -26.46 -17.58
CA LYS A 308 10.64 -26.32 -18.73
C LYS A 308 9.98 -26.63 -20.08
N SER A 309 8.82 -27.31 -20.08
CA SER A 309 8.02 -27.62 -21.26
C SER A 309 7.42 -26.39 -21.96
N VAL A 310 7.15 -25.30 -21.23
CA VAL A 310 6.62 -24.06 -21.79
C VAL A 310 7.76 -23.23 -22.39
N GLY A 311 7.63 -22.67 -23.60
CA GLY A 311 8.72 -21.86 -24.19
C GLY A 311 9.10 -20.64 -23.32
N LYS A 312 10.39 -20.31 -23.20
CA LYS A 312 10.88 -19.24 -22.29
C LYS A 312 10.23 -17.87 -22.53
N TYR A 313 9.95 -17.52 -23.79
CA TYR A 313 9.28 -16.26 -24.15
C TYR A 313 7.80 -16.26 -23.78
N VAL A 314 7.13 -17.42 -23.89
CA VAL A 314 5.73 -17.59 -23.46
C VAL A 314 5.65 -17.48 -21.93
N ALA A 315 6.55 -18.16 -21.22
CA ALA A 315 6.65 -18.08 -19.77
C ALA A 315 6.89 -16.63 -19.29
N PHE A 316 7.80 -15.90 -19.95
CA PHE A 316 8.03 -14.48 -19.68
C PHE A 316 6.76 -13.64 -19.89
N ALA A 317 6.14 -13.71 -21.07
CA ALA A 317 4.95 -12.93 -21.39
C ALA A 317 3.78 -13.24 -20.45
N PHE A 318 3.54 -14.52 -20.17
CA PHE A 318 2.47 -14.97 -19.28
C PHE A 318 2.70 -14.48 -17.85
N GLY A 319 3.92 -14.67 -17.32
CA GLY A 319 4.25 -14.26 -15.95
C GLY A 319 4.13 -12.75 -15.72
N TRP A 320 4.40 -11.94 -16.75
CA TRP A 320 4.21 -10.50 -16.69
C TRP A 320 2.76 -10.03 -16.84
N THR A 321 1.91 -10.76 -17.57
CA THR A 321 0.55 -10.28 -17.89
C THR A 321 -0.52 -10.86 -16.99
N PHE A 322 -0.41 -12.15 -16.65
CA PHE A 322 -1.46 -12.87 -15.91
C PHE A 322 -1.75 -12.25 -14.53
N PRO A 323 -0.77 -11.86 -13.70
CA PRO A 323 -1.06 -11.22 -12.41
C PRO A 323 -1.88 -9.93 -12.52
N PHE A 324 -1.69 -9.14 -13.58
CA PHE A 324 -2.45 -7.90 -13.80
C PHE A 324 -3.88 -8.19 -14.28
N ILE A 325 -4.06 -9.18 -15.15
CA ILE A 325 -5.39 -9.63 -15.58
C ILE A 325 -6.16 -10.16 -14.36
N TRP A 326 -5.51 -10.99 -13.54
CA TRP A 326 -6.07 -11.49 -12.28
C TRP A 326 -6.47 -10.33 -11.35
N ALA A 327 -5.55 -9.38 -11.09
CA ALA A 327 -5.81 -8.25 -10.21
C ALA A 327 -6.97 -7.37 -10.71
N GLY A 328 -7.03 -7.11 -12.03
CA GLY A 328 -8.11 -6.36 -12.65
C GLY A 328 -9.47 -7.06 -12.50
N MET A 329 -9.53 -8.37 -12.75
CA MET A 329 -10.74 -9.16 -12.55
C MET A 329 -11.18 -9.20 -11.09
N TRP A 330 -10.26 -9.39 -10.14
CA TRP A 330 -10.54 -9.37 -8.71
C TRP A 330 -11.02 -8.00 -8.22
N ALA A 331 -10.45 -6.92 -8.75
CA ALA A 331 -10.89 -5.56 -8.46
C ALA A 331 -12.33 -5.33 -8.93
N LEU A 332 -12.69 -5.77 -10.14
CA LEU A 332 -14.06 -5.66 -10.66
C LEU A 332 -15.06 -6.43 -9.79
N LEU A 333 -14.76 -7.68 -9.44
CA LEU A 333 -15.60 -8.48 -8.55
C LEU A 333 -15.77 -7.81 -7.19
N THR A 334 -14.68 -7.26 -6.64
CA THR A 334 -14.70 -6.51 -5.36
C THR A 334 -15.61 -5.29 -5.44
N ILE A 335 -15.56 -4.53 -6.53
CA ILE A 335 -16.40 -3.33 -6.69
C ILE A 335 -17.89 -3.68 -6.64
N PHE A 336 -18.32 -4.72 -7.37
CA PHE A 336 -19.72 -5.14 -7.36
C PHE A 336 -20.15 -5.67 -6.00
N TYR A 337 -19.31 -6.50 -5.38
CA TYR A 337 -19.58 -7.08 -4.06
C TYR A 337 -19.71 -6.00 -2.97
N VAL A 338 -18.73 -5.08 -2.89
CA VAL A 338 -18.72 -4.01 -1.89
C VAL A 338 -19.92 -3.08 -2.05
N LYS A 339 -20.29 -2.71 -3.28
CA LYS A 339 -21.49 -1.88 -3.52
C LYS A 339 -22.77 -2.54 -2.96
N GLY A 340 -22.90 -3.86 -3.10
CA GLY A 340 -24.02 -4.60 -2.53
C GLY A 340 -23.98 -4.64 -1.01
N GLU A 341 -22.82 -4.93 -0.43
CA GLU A 341 -22.66 -5.05 1.03
C GLU A 341 -22.78 -3.71 1.76
N LEU A 342 -22.36 -2.59 1.16
CA LEU A 342 -22.55 -1.26 1.75
C LEU A 342 -24.02 -0.82 1.78
N LYS A 343 -24.85 -1.27 0.83
CA LYS A 343 -26.31 -1.05 0.88
C LYS A 343 -26.93 -1.83 2.04
N LYS A 344 -26.53 -3.09 2.19
CA LYS A 344 -26.97 -3.92 3.34
C LYS A 344 -26.51 -3.33 4.67
N GLU A 345 -25.30 -2.78 4.74
CA GLU A 345 -24.83 -2.09 5.93
C GLU A 345 -25.75 -0.92 6.28
N GLN A 346 -26.15 -0.11 5.31
CA GLN A 346 -27.09 1.00 5.52
C GLN A 346 -28.46 0.52 6.03
N GLU A 347 -28.99 -0.56 5.44
CA GLU A 347 -30.26 -1.16 5.87
C GLU A 347 -30.17 -1.66 7.31
N VAL A 348 -29.15 -2.47 7.64
CA VAL A 348 -28.91 -3.00 8.99
C VAL A 348 -28.74 -1.88 10.00
N TRP A 349 -27.97 -0.85 9.65
CA TRP A 349 -27.75 0.32 10.50
C TRP A 349 -29.05 1.05 10.83
N SER A 350 -29.90 1.28 9.82
CA SER A 350 -31.18 1.97 10.01
C SER A 350 -32.12 1.22 10.96
N VAL A 351 -32.12 -0.11 10.90
CA VAL A 351 -32.89 -0.98 11.81
C VAL A 351 -32.34 -0.91 13.22
N GLU A 352 -31.03 -1.09 13.40
CA GLU A 352 -30.37 -1.02 14.71
C GLU A 352 -30.63 0.33 15.40
N MET A 353 -30.55 1.43 14.66
CA MET A 353 -30.80 2.78 15.20
C MET A 353 -32.27 3.00 15.56
N THR A 354 -33.19 2.42 14.80
CA THR A 354 -34.62 2.46 15.11
C THR A 354 -34.93 1.69 16.40
N GLU A 355 -34.31 0.52 16.59
CA GLU A 355 -34.46 -0.28 17.80
C GLU A 355 -33.86 0.41 19.04
N ILE A 356 -32.68 1.02 18.92
CA ILE A 356 -32.06 1.79 20.00
C ILE A 356 -32.98 2.94 20.44
N ARG A 357 -33.49 3.73 19.48
CA ARG A 357 -34.43 4.82 19.76
C ARG A 357 -35.74 4.33 20.38
N ALA A 358 -36.25 3.17 19.97
CA ALA A 358 -37.44 2.58 20.56
C ALA A 358 -37.22 2.21 22.04
N ARG A 359 -36.04 1.68 22.38
CA ARG A 359 -35.66 1.35 23.77
C ARG A 359 -35.46 2.60 24.64
N GLU A 360 -34.83 3.63 24.10
CA GLU A 360 -34.65 4.91 24.79
C GLU A 360 -36.01 5.56 25.12
N ARG A 361 -36.96 5.54 24.18
CA ARG A 361 -38.34 6.02 24.41
C ARG A 361 -39.09 5.24 25.48
N GLN A 362 -38.75 3.98 25.69
CA GLN A 362 -39.35 3.13 26.72
C GLN A 362 -38.72 3.32 28.11
N GLY A 363 -37.82 4.30 28.27
CA GLY A 363 -37.12 4.56 29.54
C GLY A 363 -36.05 3.51 29.87
N GLY A 364 -35.62 2.73 28.87
CA GLY A 364 -34.48 1.83 29.02
C GLY A 364 -33.20 2.61 29.29
N ALA A 365 -32.30 2.03 30.10
CA ALA A 365 -30.97 2.62 30.33
C ALA A 365 -30.27 2.91 28.99
N PRO A 366 -29.50 4.01 28.87
CA PRO A 366 -28.74 4.31 27.66
C PRO A 366 -27.89 3.10 27.29
N VAL A 367 -27.99 2.64 26.04
CA VAL A 367 -27.18 1.53 25.57
C VAL A 367 -25.71 1.99 25.63
N PRO A 368 -24.85 1.43 26.51
CA PRO A 368 -23.43 1.69 26.39
C PRO A 368 -23.01 1.23 24.99
N SER A 369 -22.15 2.00 24.32
CA SER A 369 -21.69 1.83 22.92
C SER A 369 -21.99 0.43 22.35
N ILE A 370 -22.64 0.33 21.18
CA ILE A 370 -23.15 -0.91 20.52
C ILE A 370 -22.37 -2.23 20.81
N GLU A 371 -21.07 -2.13 21.03
CA GLU A 371 -20.14 -3.16 21.52
C GLU A 371 -20.44 -3.74 22.93
N ALA A 372 -20.79 -2.94 23.94
CA ALA A 372 -21.01 -3.35 25.32
C ALA A 372 -22.33 -4.10 25.56
N SER A 373 -23.36 -3.81 24.76
CA SER A 373 -24.66 -4.51 24.80
C SER A 373 -24.63 -5.89 24.13
N ARG A 374 -23.60 -6.18 23.32
CA ARG A 374 -23.43 -7.50 22.67
C ARG A 374 -22.44 -8.42 23.38
N GLN A 375 -21.42 -7.90 24.08
CA GLN A 375 -20.54 -8.73 24.91
C GLN A 375 -21.27 -9.45 26.05
N THR A 376 -22.43 -8.94 26.47
CA THR A 376 -23.28 -9.59 27.49
C THR A 376 -24.23 -10.65 26.92
N SER A 377 -24.45 -10.68 25.59
CA SER A 377 -25.35 -11.64 24.93
C SER A 377 -24.65 -12.91 24.44
N ASP A 378 -23.31 -12.91 24.29
CA ASP A 378 -22.52 -14.08 23.88
C ASP A 378 -22.01 -14.90 25.10
N GLY A 379 -22.91 -15.19 26.04
CA GLY A 379 -22.72 -16.29 27.00
C GLY A 379 -22.91 -17.64 26.29
N PRO A 380 -22.32 -18.76 26.76
CA PRO A 380 -22.23 -19.99 25.99
C PRO A 380 -23.58 -20.71 25.90
N HIS A 381 -24.38 -20.37 24.89
CA HIS A 381 -25.59 -21.11 24.55
C HIS A 381 -25.26 -22.20 23.50
N HIS A 382 -24.70 -23.30 23.98
CA HIS A 382 -24.98 -24.60 23.39
C HIS A 382 -26.46 -24.93 23.66
N HIS A 383 -27.30 -24.83 22.65
CA HIS A 383 -28.48 -25.68 22.38
C HIS A 383 -29.46 -24.93 21.47
N ARG A 384 -29.30 -25.09 20.14
CA ARG A 384 -30.46 -25.05 19.23
C ARG A 384 -30.16 -25.72 17.90
N ALA A 385 -30.19 -27.04 17.89
CA ALA A 385 -30.41 -27.82 16.68
C ALA A 385 -31.03 -29.16 17.10
N GLU A 386 -32.36 -29.22 17.16
CA GLU A 386 -33.19 -30.40 16.91
C GLU A 386 -34.65 -30.07 17.27
N LEU A 387 -35.41 -29.62 16.27
CA LEU A 387 -36.87 -29.72 16.25
C LEU A 387 -37.29 -29.44 14.81
N GLY A 388 -37.22 -30.50 14.01
CA GLY A 388 -37.52 -30.45 12.60
C GLY A 388 -37.16 -31.73 11.86
N ARG A 389 -37.50 -32.90 12.42
CA ARG A 389 -37.57 -34.19 11.69
C ARG A 389 -38.06 -35.31 12.60
N THR A 390 -39.37 -35.46 12.73
CA THR A 390 -39.99 -36.75 13.04
C THR A 390 -41.36 -36.79 12.37
N GLY A 391 -41.39 -37.38 11.19
CA GLY A 391 -42.59 -37.68 10.42
C GLY A 391 -42.18 -38.65 9.32
N LEU A 392 -42.80 -39.85 9.34
CA LEU A 392 -42.41 -41.10 8.65
C LEU A 392 -41.33 -41.83 9.48
N GLU A 393 -41.58 -42.99 10.10
CA GLU A 393 -42.05 -44.24 9.50
C GLU A 393 -42.28 -45.27 10.64
N ASN A 394 -43.48 -45.87 10.71
CA ASN A 394 -43.73 -47.32 10.93
C ASN A 394 -45.12 -47.59 11.52
N GLN A 395 -45.89 -48.34 10.75
CA GLN A 395 -47.17 -48.96 11.10
C GLN A 395 -46.97 -50.17 12.04
N PRO A 396 -48.04 -50.61 12.74
CA PRO A 396 -47.96 -51.63 13.79
C PRO A 396 -48.04 -53.03 13.20
N ASN A 397 -47.23 -53.97 13.71
CA ASN A 397 -47.43 -55.38 13.41
C ASN A 397 -47.97 -56.12 14.64
N MET A 398 -49.09 -56.78 14.37
CA MET A 398 -50.03 -57.43 15.28
C MET A 398 -49.48 -58.80 15.67
N THR A 399 -49.35 -59.06 16.97
CA THR A 399 -49.17 -60.41 17.50
C THR A 399 -50.50 -61.16 17.43
N ARG A 400 -50.48 -62.38 16.90
CA ARG A 400 -51.57 -63.34 17.07
C ARG A 400 -50.96 -64.72 17.29
N ASP A 401 -51.01 -65.15 18.54
CA ASP A 401 -51.05 -66.56 18.91
C ASP A 401 -52.49 -67.08 18.67
N ASP A 402 -52.55 -68.37 18.37
CA ASP A 402 -53.66 -69.33 18.49
C ASP A 402 -54.85 -69.34 17.49
N CYS A 403 -54.97 -70.54 16.89
CA CYS A 403 -56.05 -71.18 16.09
C CYS A 403 -56.32 -70.71 14.66
#